data_AF-A0A7C1DM54-F1
#
_entry.id   AF-A0A7C1DM54-F1
#
_cell.length_a   1.000
_cell.length_b   1.000
_cell.length_c   1.000
_cell.angle_alpha   90.00
_cell.angle_beta   90.00
_cell.angle_gamma   90.00
#
_symmetry.space_group_name_H-M   'P 1'
#
loop_
_entity.id
_entity.type
_entity.pdbx_description
1 polymer ?
#
loop_
_entity_poly.entity_id
_entity_poly.type
_entity_poly.pdbx_seq_one_letter_code
_entity_poly.pdbx_strand_id
1 'polypeptide(L)'
;MKTRSKGAIGLCLFLVFCAGIHGAAQPQQLDERLHPVRELMEKGDADGALTALDRFLEEQPEHEEALSMRIIVTAYSQDDVLNRILADLETLDSVS
;
A
#
# COMPACT_ATOMS: atom_id res chain seq x y z
N MET A 1 -10.01 42.41 27.48
CA MET A 1 -9.57 42.11 26.10
C MET A 1 -8.64 40.91 26.14
N LYS A 2 -8.95 39.88 25.35
CA LYS A 2 -8.43 38.51 25.45
C LYS A 2 -7.10 38.41 24.70
N THR A 3 -6.04 38.02 25.40
CA THR A 3 -4.70 37.76 24.87
C THR A 3 -4.73 36.58 23.92
N ARG A 4 -4.27 36.75 22.67
CA ARG A 4 -4.10 35.64 21.71
C ARG A 4 -2.63 35.26 21.63
N SER A 5 -2.28 34.23 22.42
CA SER A 5 -1.01 33.50 22.38
C SER A 5 -0.80 32.90 20.98
N LYS A 6 0.15 33.46 20.22
CA LYS A 6 0.57 32.95 18.91
C LYS A 6 1.79 32.01 18.97
N GLY A 7 2.36 31.79 20.17
CA GLY A 7 3.59 31.02 20.35
C GLY A 7 3.40 29.50 20.39
N ALA A 8 2.21 29.00 20.72
CA ALA A 8 1.98 27.57 20.92
C ALA A 8 1.88 26.77 19.60
N ILE A 9 1.47 27.42 18.51
CA ILE A 9 1.21 26.76 17.22
C ILE A 9 2.51 26.43 16.50
N GLY A 10 3.51 27.32 16.56
CA GLY A 10 4.82 27.07 15.95
C GLY A 10 5.58 25.91 16.61
N LEU A 11 5.42 25.75 17.93
CA LEU A 11 6.06 24.67 18.70
C LEU A 11 5.40 23.30 18.41
N CYS A 12 4.08 23.25 18.22
CA CYS A 12 3.38 22.01 17.86
C CYS A 12 3.76 21.51 16.46
N LEU A 13 3.90 22.41 15.49
CA LEU A 13 4.30 22.04 14.12
C LEU A 13 5.74 21.52 14.06
N PHE A 14 6.64 22.10 14.86
CA PHE A 14 8.02 21.63 14.96
C PHE A 14 8.14 20.25 15.62
N LEU A 15 7.33 19.95 16.65
CA LEU A 15 7.31 18.64 17.31
C LEU A 15 6.73 17.54 16.42
N VAL A 16 5.72 17.83 15.60
CA VAL A 16 5.21 16.89 14.58
C VAL A 16 6.27 16.60 13.52
N PHE A 17 7.06 17.61 13.12
CA PHE A 17 8.13 17.43 12.14
C PHE A 17 9.34 16.66 12.71
N CYS A 18 9.67 16.82 14.00
CA CYS A 18 10.73 16.04 14.65
C CYS A 18 10.32 14.59 14.93
N ALA A 19 9.06 14.31 15.23
CA ALA A 19 8.56 12.95 15.48
C ALA A 19 8.37 12.12 14.19
N GLY A 20 8.11 12.76 13.05
CA GLY A 20 7.89 12.07 11.78
C GLY A 20 9.15 11.68 11.00
N ILE A 21 10.33 12.19 11.35
CA ILE A 21 11.56 12.03 10.54
C ILE A 21 12.67 11.22 11.23
N HIS A 22 12.48 10.80 12.50
CA HIS A 22 13.46 9.95 13.21
C HIS A 22 13.02 8.50 13.44
N GLY A 23 11.90 8.06 12.86
CA GLY A 23 11.75 6.65 12.52
C GLY A 23 12.61 6.42 11.29
N ALA A 24 13.88 6.02 11.49
CA ALA A 24 14.71 5.52 10.42
C ALA A 24 13.87 4.60 9.54
N ALA A 25 13.99 4.73 8.23
CA ALA A 25 13.52 3.75 7.27
C ALA A 25 14.17 2.41 7.63
N GLN A 26 13.57 1.69 8.58
CA GLN A 26 13.73 0.26 8.67
C GLN A 26 13.29 -0.21 7.29
N PRO A 27 14.14 -0.94 6.53
CA PRO A 27 13.63 -1.65 5.38
C PRO A 27 12.40 -2.38 5.90
N GLN A 28 11.21 -2.08 5.36
CA GLN A 28 9.91 -2.59 5.84
C GLN A 28 10.15 -4.04 6.22
N GLN A 29 10.28 -4.31 7.53
CA GLN A 29 10.64 -5.63 7.98
C GLN A 29 9.33 -6.37 7.93
N LEU A 30 9.03 -6.79 6.70
CA LEU A 30 7.84 -7.50 6.34
C LEU A 30 7.74 -8.66 7.33
N ASP A 31 6.58 -8.80 7.99
CA ASP A 31 6.32 -10.03 8.75
C ASP A 31 6.78 -11.20 7.87
N GLU A 32 7.66 -12.06 8.40
CA GLU A 32 8.28 -13.12 7.61
C GLU A 32 7.24 -13.99 6.91
N ARG A 33 6.04 -14.08 7.48
CA ARG A 33 4.89 -14.81 6.94
C ARG A 33 4.25 -14.14 5.72
N LEU A 34 4.55 -12.86 5.46
CA LEU A 34 4.11 -12.10 4.30
C LEU A 34 5.14 -12.11 3.15
N HIS A 35 6.35 -12.65 3.33
CA HIS A 35 7.30 -12.86 2.21
C HIS A 35 6.69 -13.57 0.99
N PRO A 36 5.90 -14.65 1.16
CA PRO A 36 5.25 -15.31 0.04
C PRO A 36 4.31 -14.39 -0.76
N VAL A 37 3.65 -13.44 -0.10
CA VAL A 37 2.77 -12.46 -0.77
C VAL A 37 3.60 -11.60 -1.71
N ARG A 38 4.78 -11.13 -1.26
CA ARG A 38 5.70 -10.35 -2.09
C ARG A 38 6.19 -11.16 -3.30
N GLU A 39 6.58 -12.42 -3.11
CA GLU A 39 7.00 -13.27 -4.22
C GLU A 39 5.89 -13.51 -5.26
N LEU A 40 4.64 -13.63 -4.81
CA LEU A 40 3.49 -13.78 -5.69
C LEU A 40 3.25 -12.49 -6.49
N MET A 41 3.36 -11.33 -5.86
CA MET A 41 3.30 -10.03 -6.54
C MET A 41 4.43 -9.87 -7.59
N GLU A 42 5.67 -10.26 -7.26
CA GLU A 42 6.79 -10.21 -8.20
C GLU A 42 6.60 -11.14 -9.41
N LYS A 43 5.88 -12.24 -9.22
CA LYS A 43 5.47 -13.17 -10.30
C LYS A 43 4.25 -12.69 -11.10
N GLY A 44 3.62 -11.59 -10.69
CA GLY A 44 2.35 -11.11 -11.27
C GLY A 44 1.13 -11.94 -10.88
N ASP A 45 1.25 -12.82 -9.89
CA ASP A 45 0.15 -13.65 -9.39
C ASP A 45 -0.65 -12.89 -8.33
N ALA A 46 -1.43 -11.90 -8.78
CA ALA A 46 -2.25 -11.08 -7.89
C ALA A 46 -3.32 -11.91 -7.16
N ASP A 47 -3.92 -12.91 -7.81
CA ASP A 47 -4.95 -13.77 -7.22
C ASP A 47 -4.37 -14.65 -6.10
N GLY A 48 -3.18 -15.22 -6.33
CA GLY A 48 -2.44 -15.97 -5.32
C GLY A 48 -2.05 -15.09 -4.15
N ALA A 49 -1.58 -13.86 -4.40
CA ALA A 49 -1.23 -12.90 -3.36
C ALA A 49 -2.44 -12.51 -2.50
N LEU A 50 -3.61 -12.24 -3.10
CA LEU A 50 -4.84 -11.95 -2.37
C LEU A 50 -5.28 -13.14 -1.51
N THR A 51 -5.25 -14.36 -2.06
CA THR A 51 -5.59 -15.58 -1.31
C THR A 51 -4.71 -15.77 -0.07
N ALA A 52 -3.40 -15.52 -0.20
CA ALA A 52 -2.47 -15.62 0.92
C ALA A 52 -2.74 -14.55 1.99
N LEU A 53 -3.05 -13.32 1.56
CA LEU A 53 -3.40 -12.21 2.46
C LEU A 53 -4.71 -12.45 3.20
N ASP A 54 -5.73 -12.99 2.53
CA ASP A 54 -7.01 -13.29 3.18
C ASP A 54 -6.83 -14.29 4.32
N ARG A 55 -6.08 -15.37 4.09
CA ARG A 55 -5.76 -16.34 5.16
C ARG A 55 -4.98 -15.71 6.31
N PHE A 56 -4.01 -14.85 6.01
CA PHE A 56 -3.25 -14.17 7.05
C PHE A 56 -4.13 -13.24 7.89
N LEU A 57 -5.04 -12.50 7.24
CA LEU A 57 -5.97 -11.57 7.88
C LEU A 57 -7.13 -12.28 8.61
N GLU A 58 -7.45 -13.53 8.29
CA GLU A 58 -8.35 -14.35 9.12
C GLU A 58 -7.77 -14.56 10.53
N GLU A 59 -6.46 -14.73 10.64
CA GLU A 59 -5.75 -14.92 11.91
C GLU A 59 -5.39 -13.58 12.58
N GLN A 60 -5.02 -12.57 11.79
CA GLN A 60 -4.62 -11.25 12.26
C GLN A 60 -5.38 -10.12 11.53
N PRO A 61 -6.66 -9.90 11.87
CA PRO A 61 -7.54 -9.00 11.09
C PRO A 61 -7.10 -7.54 11.03
N GLU A 62 -6.37 -7.08 12.06
CA GLU A 62 -5.93 -5.69 12.20
C GLU A 62 -4.44 -5.50 11.86
N HIS A 63 -3.80 -6.50 11.22
CA HIS A 63 -2.39 -6.40 10.86
C HIS A 63 -2.18 -5.35 9.75
N GLU A 64 -1.67 -4.19 10.16
CA GLU A 64 -1.55 -2.98 9.33
C GLU A 64 -0.82 -3.22 8.00
N GLU A 65 0.30 -3.96 8.03
CA GLU A 65 1.08 -4.23 6.82
C GLU A 65 0.34 -5.16 5.85
N ALA A 66 -0.41 -6.14 6.36
CA ALA A 66 -1.15 -7.09 5.52
C ALA A 66 -2.35 -6.40 4.87
N LEU A 67 -3.04 -5.53 5.62
CA LEU A 67 -4.10 -4.67 5.08
C LEU A 67 -3.55 -3.73 4.00
N SER A 68 -2.37 -3.14 4.23
CA SER A 68 -1.70 -2.27 3.26
C SER A 68 -1.32 -3.03 1.98
N MET A 69 -0.74 -4.22 2.11
CA MET A 69 -0.43 -5.08 0.95
C MET A 69 -1.69 -5.48 0.19
N ARG A 70 -2.81 -5.80 0.87
CA ARG A 70 -4.06 -6.14 0.20
C ARG A 70 -4.60 -4.98 -0.64
N ILE A 71 -4.52 -3.75 -0.13
CA ILE A 71 -4.88 -2.55 -0.89
C ILE A 71 -4.01 -2.44 -2.15
N ILE A 72 -2.69 -2.60 -2.00
CA ILE A 72 -1.75 -2.51 -3.12
C ILE A 72 -2.04 -3.58 -4.18
N VAL A 73 -2.13 -4.86 -3.79
CA VAL A 73 -2.41 -5.96 -4.72
C VAL A 73 -3.74 -5.75 -5.46
N THR A 74 -4.78 -5.30 -4.75
CA THR A 74 -6.09 -5.03 -5.34
C THR A 74 -6.02 -3.90 -6.37
N ALA A 75 -5.26 -2.84 -6.10
CA ALA A 75 -5.05 -1.74 -7.05
C ALA A 75 -4.31 -2.21 -8.30
N TYR A 76 -3.20 -2.94 -8.13
CA TYR A 76 -2.43 -3.50 -9.25
C TYR A 76 -3.26 -4.48 -10.10
N SER A 77 -4.11 -5.31 -9.49
CA SER A 77 -4.96 -6.25 -10.23
C SER A 77 -5.97 -5.53 -11.15
N GLN A 78 -6.47 -4.37 -10.73
CA GLN A 78 -7.40 -3.57 -11.54
C GLN A 78 -6.67 -2.87 -12.70
N ASP A 79 -5.45 -2.41 -12.46
CA ASP A 79 -4.59 -1.86 -13.51
C ASP A 79 -4.25 -2.93 -14.57
N ASP A 80 -4.02 -4.19 -14.16
CA ASP A 80 -3.81 -5.30 -15.09
C ASP A 80 -5.03 -5.60 -15.95
N VAL A 81 -6.23 -5.56 -15.38
CA VAL A 81 -7.48 -5.69 -16.14
C VAL A 81 -7.62 -4.53 -17.13
N LEU A 82 -7.35 -3.30 -16.69
CA LEU A 82 -7.41 -2.12 -17.56
C LEU A 82 -6.39 -2.19 -18.69
N ASN A 83 -5.15 -2.59 -18.39
CA ASN A 83 -4.07 -2.77 -19.37
C ASN A 83 -4.42 -3.85 -20.39
N ARG A 84 -5.04 -4.95 -19.96
CA ARG A 84 -5.47 -6.03 -20.87
C ARG A 84 -6.60 -5.58 -21.79
N ILE A 85 -7.58 -4.82 -21.28
CA ILE A 85 -8.65 -4.22 -22.10
C ILE A 85 -8.06 -3.24 -23.12
N LEU A 86 -7.12 -2.38 -22.70
CA LEU A 86 -6.47 -1.43 -23.60
C LEU A 86 -5.70 -2.15 -24.72
N ALA A 87 -4.96 -3.21 -24.39
CA ALA A 87 -4.25 -4.01 -25.37
C ALA A 87 -5.23 -4.66 -26.38
N ASP A 88 -6.32 -5.25 -25.91
CA ASP A 88 -7.34 -5.83 -26.78
C ASP A 88 -7.95 -4.77 -27.73
N LEU A 89 -8.21 -3.56 -27.24
CA LEU A 89 -8.73 -2.45 -28.04
C LEU A 89 -7.73 -1.98 -29.11
N GLU A 90 -6.43 -1.88 -28.79
CA GLU A 90 -5.38 -1.54 -29.76
C GLU A 90 -5.27 -2.59 -30.87
N THR A 91 -5.42 -3.87 -30.54
CA THR A 91 -5.40 -4.92 -31.57
C THR A 91 -6.58 -4.79 -32.54
N LEU A 92 -7.77 -4.41 -32.08
CA LEU A 92 -8.94 -4.22 -32.94
C LEU A 92 -8.76 -3.06 -33.92
N ASP A 93 -8.17 -1.96 -33.46
CA ASP A 93 -7.93 -0.75 -34.28
C ASP A 93 -6.86 -1.00 -35.36
N SER A 94 -5.90 -1.89 -35.10
CA SER A 94 -4.84 -2.25 -36.04
C SER A 94 -5.28 -3.17 -37.20
N VAL A 95 -6.48 -3.75 -37.11
CA VAL A 95 -7.02 -4.71 -38.09
C VAL A 95 -8.13 -4.09 -38.95
N SER A 96 -8.56 -2.85 -38.66
CA SER A 96 -9.50 -2.06 -39.48
C SER A 96 -8.78 -1.18 -40.50
#